data_AF-A0A6I4J1Z1-F1
#
_entry.id   AF-A0A6I4J1Z1-F1
#
_cell.length_a   1.000
_cell.length_b   1.000
_cell.length_c   1.000
_cell.angle_alpha   90.00
_cell.angle_beta   90.00
_cell.angle_gamma   90.00
#
_symmetry.space_group_name_H-M   'P 1'
#
loop_
_entity.id
_entity.type
_entity.pdbx_description
1 polymer ?
#
loop_
_entity_poly.entity_id
_entity_poly.type
_entity_poly.pdbx_seq_one_letter_code
_entity_poly.pdbx_strand_id
1 'polypeptide(L)'
;MKSIWFTLALAAAAPAVAQTAPAPAAAVDAAALNAARPVIDKLWPIGTYRRLMDGTMSKMMDAMMEQMFQMRAADLVPPGTKGADKVGNKSMAEIAAETDPHFRERMRISTNVMFQEMIPIFDRLEPQMRDSLAQIYANKFTVAQLNDLNAFLNTPTGQIYGREWMLSFMDPRMMTAMQSATPELVKAMPTIMRKVAEATKHLPPPPKKPSQ
;
A
#
# COMPACT_ATOMS: atom_id res chain seq x y z
N MET A 1 -72.14 1.07 43.32
CA MET A 1 -71.87 -0.37 43.56
C MET A 1 -71.80 -1.08 42.20
N LYS A 2 -70.86 -2.03 42.05
CA LYS A 2 -70.68 -2.99 40.92
C LYS A 2 -70.02 -2.38 39.66
N SER A 3 -69.05 -2.98 38.99
CA SER A 3 -68.25 -4.20 39.20
C SER A 3 -66.92 -4.03 38.43
N ILE A 4 -65.86 -4.56 39.03
CA ILE A 4 -64.49 -4.63 38.51
C ILE A 4 -64.40 -5.83 37.54
N TRP A 5 -63.80 -5.64 36.36
CA TRP A 5 -63.28 -6.74 35.54
C TRP A 5 -61.79 -6.50 35.30
N PHE A 6 -60.97 -7.31 35.97
CA PHE A 6 -59.53 -7.44 35.72
C PHE A 6 -59.34 -8.34 34.50
N THR A 7 -58.67 -7.83 33.46
CA THR A 7 -58.14 -8.68 32.38
C THR A 7 -56.62 -8.66 32.49
N LEU A 8 -56.05 -9.79 32.90
CA LEU A 8 -54.61 -9.98 33.06
C LEU A 8 -54.03 -10.36 31.68
N ALA A 9 -53.37 -9.43 31.00
CA ALA A 9 -52.61 -9.72 29.79
C ALA A 9 -51.17 -10.10 30.17
N LEU A 10 -50.84 -11.38 30.04
CA LEU A 10 -49.51 -11.93 30.23
C LEU A 10 -48.64 -11.55 29.02
N ALA A 11 -47.85 -10.49 29.14
CA ALA A 11 -46.85 -10.13 28.12
C ALA A 11 -45.61 -11.03 28.30
N ALA A 12 -45.36 -11.88 27.30
CA ALA A 12 -44.14 -12.69 27.22
C ALA A 12 -42.91 -11.79 27.11
N ALA A 13 -42.00 -11.88 28.08
CA ALA A 13 -40.69 -11.27 28.00
C ALA A 13 -39.82 -12.05 27.00
N ALA A 14 -39.65 -11.52 25.79
CA ALA A 14 -38.61 -11.95 24.88
C ALA A 14 -37.25 -11.44 25.40
N PRO A 15 -36.16 -12.23 25.35
CA PRO A 15 -34.85 -11.75 25.71
C PRO A 15 -34.41 -10.73 24.66
N ALA A 16 -34.36 -9.46 25.05
CA ALA A 16 -33.71 -8.43 24.27
C ALA A 16 -32.20 -8.76 24.22
N VAL A 17 -31.75 -9.32 23.11
CA VAL A 17 -30.33 -9.39 22.78
C VAL A 17 -29.89 -7.93 22.61
N ALA A 18 -29.25 -7.38 23.65
CA ALA A 18 -28.66 -6.06 23.58
C ALA A 18 -27.56 -6.08 22.50
N GLN A 19 -27.89 -5.60 21.30
CA GLN A 19 -26.88 -5.15 20.35
C GLN A 19 -26.23 -3.91 20.96
N THR A 20 -25.12 -4.12 21.66
CA THR A 20 -24.20 -3.02 21.99
C THR A 20 -23.72 -2.46 20.67
N ALA A 21 -24.28 -1.33 20.23
CA ALA A 21 -23.71 -0.56 19.14
C ALA A 21 -22.23 -0.32 19.45
N PRO A 22 -21.31 -0.44 18.47
CA PRO A 22 -19.91 -0.16 18.71
C PRO A 22 -19.80 1.25 19.28
N ALA A 23 -19.14 1.39 20.42
CA ALA A 23 -18.92 2.68 21.07
C ALA A 23 -18.30 3.64 20.04
N PRO A 24 -18.77 4.89 19.94
CA PRO A 24 -18.13 5.87 19.08
C PRO A 24 -16.65 5.93 19.44
N ALA A 25 -15.77 5.83 18.42
CA ALA A 25 -14.34 5.94 18.63
C ALA A 25 -14.06 7.20 19.45
N ALA A 26 -13.47 7.04 20.63
CA ALA A 26 -13.18 8.16 21.51
C ALA A 26 -12.37 9.20 20.72
N ALA A 27 -12.77 10.48 20.83
CA ALA A 27 -12.03 11.56 20.21
C ALA A 27 -10.57 11.51 20.70
N VAL A 28 -9.63 11.68 19.77
CA VAL A 28 -8.19 11.64 20.08
C VAL A 28 -7.87 12.66 21.17
N ASP A 29 -7.20 12.22 22.23
CA ASP A 29 -6.78 13.10 23.32
C ASP A 29 -5.88 14.23 22.78
N ALA A 30 -6.21 15.46 23.14
CA ALA A 30 -5.48 16.65 22.72
C ALA A 30 -4.03 16.64 23.23
N ALA A 31 -3.77 16.10 24.43
CA ALA A 31 -2.41 16.00 24.97
C ALA A 31 -1.56 15.00 24.16
N ALA A 32 -2.14 13.84 23.84
CA ALA A 32 -1.49 12.86 22.95
C ALA A 32 -1.24 13.44 21.55
N LEU A 33 -2.18 14.20 20.98
CA LEU A 33 -1.99 14.84 19.67
C LEU A 33 -0.86 15.87 19.68
N ASN A 34 -0.78 16.69 20.73
CA ASN A 34 0.31 17.65 20.88
C ASN A 34 1.67 16.97 21.05
N ALA A 35 1.74 15.83 21.72
CA ALA A 35 2.98 15.04 21.85
C ALA A 35 3.35 14.30 20.55
N ALA A 36 2.38 13.91 19.73
CA ALA A 36 2.62 13.17 18.49
C ALA A 36 3.16 14.04 17.35
N ARG A 37 2.69 15.28 17.22
CA ARG A 37 3.12 16.22 16.17
C ARG A 37 4.64 16.35 16.02
N PRO A 38 5.43 16.64 17.07
CA PRO A 38 6.88 16.81 16.92
C PRO A 38 7.61 15.50 16.58
N VAL A 39 7.03 14.33 16.89
CA VAL A 39 7.55 13.04 16.43
C VAL A 39 7.36 12.92 14.91
N ILE A 40 6.15 13.20 14.43
CA ILE A 40 5.83 13.16 12.99
C ILE A 40 6.61 14.22 12.22
N ASP A 41 6.84 15.39 12.79
CA ASP A 41 7.62 16.44 12.11
C ASP A 41 9.05 15.99 11.78
N LYS A 42 9.63 15.10 12.59
CA LYS A 42 10.98 14.56 12.40
C LYS A 42 11.02 13.33 11.52
N LEU A 43 10.01 12.45 11.65
CA LEU A 43 9.88 11.28 10.76
C LEU A 43 9.46 11.68 9.35
N TRP A 44 8.63 12.73 9.25
CA TRP A 44 8.09 13.27 8.01
C TRP A 44 8.25 14.80 7.95
N PRO A 45 9.47 15.32 7.74
CA PRO A 45 9.69 16.74 7.48
C PRO A 45 8.93 17.20 6.23
N ILE A 46 8.50 18.46 6.18
CA ILE A 46 7.93 19.03 4.96
C ILE A 46 8.92 18.91 3.78
N GLY A 47 8.41 18.57 2.60
CA GLY A 47 9.20 18.32 1.40
C GLY A 47 9.84 16.94 1.37
N THR A 48 9.47 16.02 2.27
CA THR A 48 9.98 14.64 2.24
C THR A 48 9.55 13.94 0.97
N TYR A 49 8.28 14.12 0.56
CA TYR A 49 7.78 13.55 -0.70
C TYR A 49 8.55 14.04 -1.91
N ARG A 50 8.73 15.36 -2.05
CA ARG A 50 9.55 15.96 -3.11
C ARG A 50 10.96 15.39 -3.14
N ARG A 51 11.67 15.39 -2.00
CA ARG A 51 13.04 14.86 -1.90
C ARG A 51 13.10 13.38 -2.29
N LEU A 52 12.12 12.59 -1.86
CA LEU A 52 12.01 11.18 -2.19
C LEU A 52 11.82 10.97 -3.70
N MET A 53 10.92 11.74 -4.30
CA MET A 53 10.58 11.69 -5.73
C MET A 53 11.75 12.13 -6.61
N ASP A 54 12.34 13.29 -6.31
CA ASP A 54 13.44 13.89 -7.09
C ASP A 54 14.72 13.05 -7.03
N GLY A 55 15.01 12.45 -5.87
CA GLY A 55 16.28 11.76 -5.63
C GLY A 55 16.23 10.26 -5.92
N THR A 56 15.64 9.52 -4.98
CA THR A 56 15.73 8.06 -4.92
C THR A 56 14.80 7.40 -5.93
N MET A 57 13.56 7.90 -6.03
CA MET A 57 12.55 7.26 -6.87
C MET A 57 12.80 7.49 -8.36
N SER A 58 13.25 8.69 -8.78
CA SER A 58 13.64 8.95 -10.17
C SER A 58 14.69 7.95 -10.66
N LYS A 59 15.78 7.76 -9.91
CA LYS A 59 16.86 6.83 -10.29
C LYS A 59 16.39 5.38 -10.35
N MET A 60 15.53 4.98 -9.42
CA MET A 60 14.95 3.64 -9.39
C MET A 60 14.05 3.41 -10.61
N MET A 61 13.24 4.41 -10.99
CA MET A 61 12.40 4.34 -12.17
C MET A 61 13.21 4.30 -13.46
N ASP A 62 14.27 5.10 -13.57
CA ASP A 62 15.20 5.05 -14.71
C ASP A 62 15.79 3.64 -14.87
N ALA A 63 16.24 3.03 -13.77
CA ALA A 63 16.75 1.66 -13.78
C ALA A 63 15.68 0.63 -14.19
N MET A 64 14.45 0.78 -13.70
CA MET A 64 13.33 -0.11 -14.04
C MET A 64 12.92 0.05 -15.52
N MET A 65 12.87 1.27 -16.03
CA MET A 65 12.59 1.56 -17.43
C MET A 65 13.65 0.98 -18.35
N GLU A 66 14.93 1.10 -17.98
CA GLU A 66 16.01 0.48 -18.73
C GLU A 66 15.88 -1.04 -18.72
N GLN A 67 15.61 -1.66 -17.57
CA GLN A 67 15.36 -3.09 -17.48
C GLN A 67 14.17 -3.52 -18.37
N MET A 68 13.08 -2.76 -18.40
CA MET A 68 11.94 -3.03 -19.27
C MET A 68 12.32 -2.93 -20.75
N PHE A 69 13.14 -1.96 -21.13
CA PHE A 69 13.61 -1.83 -22.51
C PHE A 69 14.53 -2.97 -22.93
N GLN A 70 15.29 -3.55 -22.00
CA GLN A 70 16.17 -4.71 -22.25
C GLN A 70 15.43 -6.05 -22.25
N MET A 71 14.21 -6.09 -21.71
CA MET A 71 13.39 -7.31 -21.67
C MET A 71 13.08 -7.79 -23.07
N ARG A 72 13.30 -9.09 -23.33
CA ARG A 72 13.06 -9.69 -24.65
C ARG A 72 11.62 -10.18 -24.70
N ALA A 73 11.02 -10.14 -25.89
CA ALA A 73 9.67 -10.67 -26.07
C ALA A 73 9.58 -12.15 -25.67
N ALA A 74 10.66 -12.92 -25.86
CA ALA A 74 10.76 -14.32 -25.44
C ALA A 74 10.71 -14.51 -23.91
N ASP A 75 11.18 -13.53 -23.12
CA ASP A 75 11.19 -13.60 -21.65
C ASP A 75 9.80 -13.40 -21.03
N LEU A 76 8.87 -12.82 -21.80
CA LEU A 76 7.48 -12.59 -21.42
C LEU A 76 6.57 -13.81 -21.68
N VAL A 77 7.07 -14.83 -22.38
CA VAL A 77 6.30 -16.01 -22.72
C VAL A 77 6.42 -17.04 -21.59
N PRO A 78 5.30 -17.51 -21.01
CA PRO A 78 5.35 -18.55 -19.99
C PRO A 78 6.06 -19.81 -20.50
N PRO A 79 6.92 -20.45 -19.68
CA PRO A 79 7.60 -21.69 -20.07
C PRO A 79 6.60 -22.77 -20.52
N GLY A 80 6.83 -23.36 -21.70
CA GLY A 80 5.96 -24.40 -22.27
C GLY A 80 4.83 -23.90 -23.17
N THR A 81 4.76 -22.60 -23.46
CA THR A 81 3.81 -22.06 -24.45
C THR A 81 4.19 -22.53 -25.85
N LYS A 82 3.27 -23.20 -26.57
CA LYS A 82 3.51 -23.67 -27.94
C LYS A 82 3.72 -22.47 -28.88
N GLY A 83 4.88 -22.43 -29.54
CA GLY A 83 5.26 -21.32 -30.42
C GLY A 83 6.04 -20.20 -29.74
N ALA A 84 6.48 -20.38 -28.49
CA ALA A 84 7.40 -19.45 -27.79
C ALA A 84 8.70 -19.22 -28.59
N ASP A 85 9.17 -20.26 -29.27
CA ASP A 85 10.31 -20.31 -30.17
C ASP A 85 10.14 -19.46 -31.45
N LYS A 86 8.92 -19.01 -31.75
CA LYS A 86 8.64 -18.03 -32.82
C LYS A 86 8.62 -16.58 -32.32
N VAL A 87 8.65 -16.37 -31.01
CA VAL A 87 8.70 -15.03 -30.41
C VAL A 87 10.14 -14.54 -30.56
N GLY A 88 10.30 -13.47 -31.35
CA GLY A 88 11.60 -12.97 -31.73
C GLY A 88 12.50 -12.62 -30.55
N ASN A 89 13.80 -12.74 -30.77
CA ASN A 89 14.86 -12.45 -29.79
C ASN A 89 15.09 -10.94 -29.55
N LYS A 90 14.27 -10.08 -30.17
CA LYS A 90 14.40 -8.63 -30.05
C LYS A 90 13.91 -8.18 -28.68
N SER A 91 14.61 -7.22 -28.13
CA SER A 91 14.19 -6.47 -26.96
C SER A 91 12.94 -5.64 -27.28
N MET A 92 12.15 -5.32 -26.26
CA MET A 92 10.96 -4.47 -26.40
C MET A 92 11.29 -3.13 -27.07
N ALA A 93 12.47 -2.58 -26.77
CA ALA A 93 12.88 -1.32 -27.36
C ALA A 93 13.32 -1.43 -28.83
N GLU A 94 13.92 -2.54 -29.25
CA GLU A 94 14.22 -2.78 -30.68
C GLU A 94 12.94 -2.92 -31.50
N ILE A 95 11.96 -3.66 -30.97
CA ILE A 95 10.64 -3.81 -31.60
C ILE A 95 9.95 -2.44 -31.73
N ALA A 96 9.98 -1.64 -30.66
CA ALA A 96 9.36 -0.32 -30.67
C ALA A 96 10.10 0.67 -31.60
N ALA A 97 11.43 0.58 -31.70
CA ALA A 97 12.26 1.43 -32.56
C ALA A 97 11.97 1.22 -34.07
N GLU A 98 11.51 0.03 -34.47
CA GLU A 98 11.09 -0.25 -35.86
C GLU A 98 9.89 0.58 -36.29
N THR A 99 8.99 0.90 -35.36
CA THR A 99 7.81 1.74 -35.61
C THR A 99 8.08 3.21 -35.28
N ASP A 100 8.95 3.45 -34.30
CA ASP A 100 9.24 4.77 -33.77
C ASP A 100 10.71 4.90 -33.33
N PRO A 101 11.56 5.51 -34.17
CA PRO A 101 12.97 5.73 -33.85
C PRO A 101 13.22 6.55 -32.58
N HIS A 102 12.22 7.30 -32.10
CA HIS A 102 12.30 8.13 -30.90
C HIS A 102 11.54 7.56 -29.70
N PHE A 103 11.14 6.28 -29.75
CA PHE A 103 10.31 5.66 -28.70
C PHE A 103 10.90 5.78 -27.30
N ARG A 104 12.19 5.44 -27.15
CA ARG A 104 12.88 5.54 -25.85
C ARG A 104 12.84 6.96 -25.31
N GLU A 105 13.12 7.94 -26.16
CA GLU A 105 13.16 9.35 -25.74
C GLU A 105 11.77 9.87 -25.41
N ARG A 106 10.75 9.55 -26.21
CA ARG A 106 9.35 9.91 -25.90
C ARG A 106 8.87 9.28 -24.61
N MET A 107 9.20 8.01 -24.38
CA MET A 107 8.82 7.32 -23.16
C MET A 107 9.51 7.94 -21.94
N ARG A 108 10.82 8.21 -22.03
CA ARG A 108 11.57 8.90 -20.97
C ARG A 108 10.98 10.27 -20.65
N ILE A 109 10.73 11.10 -21.67
CA ILE A 109 10.11 12.42 -21.48
C ILE A 109 8.73 12.28 -20.85
N SER A 110 7.88 11.39 -21.37
CA SER A 110 6.50 11.21 -20.88
C SER A 110 6.48 10.80 -19.42
N THR A 111 7.31 9.82 -19.05
CA THR A 111 7.46 9.36 -17.67
C THR A 111 7.98 10.47 -16.76
N ASN A 112 9.01 11.21 -17.19
CA ASN A 112 9.58 12.30 -16.40
C ASN A 112 8.58 13.44 -16.18
N VAL A 113 7.85 13.86 -17.21
CA VAL A 113 6.81 14.88 -17.10
C VAL A 113 5.71 14.42 -16.15
N MET A 114 5.23 13.18 -16.29
CA MET A 114 4.21 12.64 -15.38
C MET A 114 4.65 12.72 -13.92
N PHE A 115 5.90 12.34 -13.60
CA PHE A 115 6.41 12.43 -12.23
C PHE A 115 6.56 13.86 -11.74
N GLN A 116 7.10 14.76 -12.58
CA GLN A 116 7.25 16.18 -12.21
C GLN A 116 5.90 16.81 -11.89
N GLU A 117 4.85 16.48 -12.64
CA GLU A 117 3.49 16.99 -12.39
C GLU A 117 2.83 16.38 -11.15
N MET A 118 3.29 15.22 -10.67
CA MET A 118 2.80 14.65 -9.41
C MET A 118 3.37 15.37 -8.18
N ILE A 119 4.56 15.97 -8.27
CA ILE A 119 5.21 16.61 -7.12
C ILE A 119 4.35 17.74 -6.51
N PRO A 120 3.82 18.71 -7.28
CA PRO A 120 2.93 19.74 -6.73
C PRO A 120 1.65 19.20 -6.09
N ILE A 121 1.18 18.02 -6.55
CA ILE A 121 0.02 17.36 -5.96
C ILE A 121 0.38 16.85 -4.57
N PHE A 122 1.50 16.13 -4.44
CA PHE A 122 1.97 15.63 -3.15
C PHE A 122 2.33 16.74 -2.17
N ASP A 123 2.98 17.82 -2.63
CA ASP A 123 3.29 18.97 -1.76
C ASP A 123 2.03 19.58 -1.13
N ARG A 124 0.91 19.59 -1.87
CA ARG A 124 -0.38 20.09 -1.35
C ARG A 124 -1.03 19.12 -0.36
N LEU A 125 -0.83 17.82 -0.54
CA LEU A 125 -1.40 16.78 0.31
C LEU A 125 -0.58 16.52 1.57
N GLU A 126 0.73 16.78 1.53
CA GLU A 126 1.67 16.48 2.60
C GLU A 126 1.25 17.04 3.98
N PRO A 127 0.74 18.28 4.12
CA PRO A 127 0.25 18.77 5.41
C PRO A 127 -0.88 17.91 6.00
N GLN A 128 -1.87 17.54 5.19
CA GLN A 128 -2.99 16.71 5.63
C GLN A 128 -2.53 15.30 6.02
N MET A 129 -1.57 14.75 5.29
CA MET A 129 -0.99 13.45 5.60
C MET A 129 -0.24 13.47 6.93
N ARG A 130 0.53 14.53 7.20
CA ARG A 130 1.25 14.73 8.47
C ARG A 130 0.28 14.85 9.65
N ASP A 131 -0.80 15.60 9.47
CA ASP A 131 -1.86 15.68 10.48
C ASP A 131 -2.46 14.31 10.75
N SER A 132 -2.83 13.58 9.70
CA SER A 132 -3.39 12.22 9.81
C SER A 132 -2.45 11.26 10.54
N LEU A 133 -1.15 11.30 10.24
CA LEU A 133 -0.13 10.52 10.93
C LEU A 133 -0.03 10.90 12.41
N ALA A 134 -0.12 12.19 12.75
CA ALA A 134 -0.10 12.64 14.13
C ALA A 134 -1.32 12.11 14.91
N GLN A 135 -2.52 12.09 14.31
CA GLN A 135 -3.69 11.47 14.92
C GLN A 135 -3.53 9.96 15.10
N ILE A 136 -2.98 9.25 14.11
CA ILE A 136 -2.70 7.81 14.20
C ILE A 136 -1.75 7.52 15.37
N TYR A 137 -0.68 8.31 15.51
CA TYR A 137 0.32 8.13 16.57
C TYR A 137 -0.25 8.47 17.94
N ALA A 138 -1.03 9.55 18.05
CA ALA A 138 -1.72 9.93 19.29
C ALA A 138 -2.69 8.84 19.78
N ASN A 139 -3.30 8.08 18.86
CA ASN A 139 -4.16 6.95 19.22
C ASN A 139 -3.40 5.67 19.59
N LYS A 140 -2.17 5.49 19.09
CA LYS A 140 -1.39 4.26 19.25
C LYS A 140 -0.43 4.29 20.43
N PHE A 141 0.05 5.47 20.81
CA PHE A 141 1.10 5.65 21.80
C PHE A 141 0.62 6.54 22.94
N THR A 142 1.11 6.25 24.15
CA THR A 142 0.90 7.15 25.29
C THR A 142 1.74 8.42 25.14
N VAL A 143 1.36 9.48 25.86
CA VAL A 143 2.14 10.73 25.90
C VAL A 143 3.59 10.47 26.31
N ALA A 144 3.83 9.58 27.29
CA ALA A 144 5.17 9.22 27.72
C ALA A 144 5.99 8.57 26.58
N GLN A 145 5.41 7.60 25.86
CA GLN A 145 6.07 6.95 24.72
C GLN A 145 6.36 7.93 23.58
N LEU A 146 5.43 8.86 23.30
CA LEU A 146 5.63 9.90 22.30
C LEU A 146 6.78 10.84 22.70
N ASN A 147 6.90 11.17 23.98
CA ASN A 147 8.01 11.97 24.50
C ASN A 147 9.35 11.22 24.39
N ASP A 148 9.38 9.92 24.67
CA ASP A 148 10.59 9.09 24.53
C ASP A 148 11.04 9.03 23.06
N LEU A 149 10.11 8.80 22.13
CA LEU A 149 10.38 8.85 20.69
C LEU A 149 10.90 10.22 20.26
N ASN A 150 10.26 11.28 20.74
CA ASN A 150 10.65 12.65 20.45
C ASN A 150 12.08 12.96 20.93
N ALA A 151 12.44 12.48 22.13
CA ALA A 151 13.77 12.62 22.70
C ALA A 151 14.82 11.83 21.91
N PHE A 152 14.53 10.59 21.54
CA PHE A 152 15.42 9.79 20.67
C PHE A 152 15.64 10.46 19.31
N LEU A 153 14.57 10.89 18.64
CA LEU A 153 14.64 11.56 17.34
C LEU A 153 15.31 12.94 17.41
N ASN A 154 15.50 13.53 18.59
CA ASN A 154 16.32 14.74 18.76
C ASN A 154 17.83 14.45 18.72
N THR A 155 18.25 13.19 18.86
CA THR A 155 19.67 12.83 18.76
C THR A 155 20.12 12.79 17.30
N PRO A 156 21.42 13.01 17.00
CA PRO A 156 21.95 12.85 15.64
C PRO A 156 21.65 11.48 15.03
N THR A 157 21.77 10.42 15.83
CA THR A 157 21.45 9.04 15.41
C THR A 157 19.96 8.87 15.13
N GLY A 158 19.09 9.41 15.98
CA GLY A 158 17.64 9.31 15.79
C GLY A 158 17.15 10.00 14.53
N GLN A 159 17.71 11.17 14.19
CA GLN A 159 17.39 11.86 12.93
C GLN A 159 17.81 11.05 11.70
N ILE A 160 18.98 10.41 11.75
CA ILE A 160 19.43 9.51 10.67
C ILE A 160 18.50 8.30 10.60
N TYR A 161 18.25 7.64 11.73
CA TYR A 161 17.40 6.45 11.78
C TYR A 161 16.00 6.70 11.21
N GLY A 162 15.32 7.79 11.61
CA GLY A 162 13.98 8.10 11.12
C GLY A 162 13.92 8.24 9.60
N ARG A 163 14.92 8.91 9.00
CA ARG A 163 15.03 9.07 7.55
C ARG A 163 15.39 7.76 6.84
N GLU A 164 16.43 7.05 7.30
CA GLU A 164 16.93 5.85 6.62
C GLU A 164 15.98 4.66 6.77
N TRP A 165 15.30 4.51 7.92
CA TRP A 165 14.34 3.41 8.14
C TRP A 165 13.24 3.41 7.08
N MET A 166 12.66 4.58 6.82
CA MET A 166 11.64 4.77 5.79
C MET A 166 12.17 4.42 4.40
N LEU A 167 13.36 4.91 4.05
CA LEU A 167 13.98 4.67 2.75
C LEU A 167 14.41 3.22 2.54
N SER A 168 14.66 2.47 3.62
CA SER A 168 15.12 1.08 3.55
C SER A 168 14.14 0.14 2.84
N PHE A 169 12.83 0.42 2.90
CA PHE A 169 11.82 -0.34 2.17
C PHE A 169 11.87 -0.11 0.65
N MET A 170 12.49 0.98 0.22
CA MET A 170 12.72 1.32 -1.18
C MET A 170 14.17 1.04 -1.62
N ASP A 171 14.96 0.38 -0.77
CA ASP A 171 16.32 -0.03 -1.12
C ASP A 171 16.27 -1.11 -2.22
N PRO A 172 17.04 -0.97 -3.32
CA PRO A 172 17.06 -1.96 -4.39
C PRO A 172 17.37 -3.39 -3.92
N ARG A 173 18.16 -3.55 -2.85
CA ARG A 173 18.47 -4.86 -2.27
C ARG A 173 17.23 -5.52 -1.68
N MET A 174 16.32 -4.74 -1.08
CA MET A 174 15.03 -5.25 -0.59
C MET A 174 14.16 -5.71 -1.76
N MET A 175 14.11 -4.92 -2.84
CA MET A 175 13.36 -5.31 -4.04
C MET A 175 13.91 -6.58 -4.68
N THR A 176 15.23 -6.70 -4.81
CA THR A 176 15.89 -7.92 -5.31
C THR A 176 15.58 -9.12 -4.43
N ALA A 177 15.60 -8.95 -3.11
CA ALA A 177 15.22 -10.01 -2.17
C ALA A 177 13.76 -10.46 -2.40
N MET A 178 12.84 -9.52 -2.59
CA MET A 178 11.44 -9.85 -2.92
C MET A 178 11.32 -10.57 -4.27
N GLN A 179 12.03 -10.13 -5.31
CA GLN A 179 12.04 -10.79 -6.62
C GLN A 179 12.54 -12.23 -6.51
N SER A 180 13.55 -12.48 -5.67
CA SER A 180 14.09 -13.82 -5.43
C SER A 180 13.09 -14.80 -4.80
N ALA A 181 12.03 -14.30 -4.16
CA ALA A 181 10.96 -15.11 -3.59
C ALA A 181 9.89 -15.55 -4.63
N THR A 182 9.86 -14.94 -5.82
CA THR A 182 8.87 -15.24 -6.86
C THR A 182 8.83 -16.72 -7.27
N PRO A 183 9.97 -17.41 -7.50
CA PRO A 183 9.96 -18.82 -7.89
C PRO A 183 9.35 -19.73 -6.81
N GLU A 184 9.58 -19.42 -5.53
CA GLU A 184 8.99 -20.16 -4.41
C GLU A 184 7.47 -19.98 -4.38
N LEU A 185 7.00 -18.75 -4.60
CA LEU A 185 5.56 -18.46 -4.69
C LEU A 185 4.91 -19.27 -5.83
N VAL A 186 5.52 -19.28 -7.02
CA VAL A 186 5.04 -20.06 -8.17
C VAL A 186 4.98 -21.55 -7.83
N LYS A 187 5.99 -22.09 -7.16
CA LYS A 187 6.02 -23.49 -6.71
C LYS A 187 4.94 -23.78 -5.67
N ALA A 188 4.60 -22.81 -4.82
CA ALA A 188 3.57 -22.95 -3.79
C ALA A 188 2.13 -22.84 -4.34
N MET A 189 1.93 -22.18 -5.49
CA MET A 189 0.61 -21.90 -6.06
C MET A 189 -0.32 -23.13 -6.16
N PRO A 190 0.12 -24.31 -6.65
CA PRO A 190 -0.75 -25.48 -6.71
C PRO A 190 -1.29 -25.92 -5.35
N THR A 191 -0.44 -25.86 -4.32
CA THR A 191 -0.83 -26.21 -2.95
C THR A 191 -1.81 -25.18 -2.38
N ILE A 192 -1.57 -23.89 -2.65
CA ILE A 192 -2.48 -22.81 -2.26
C ILE A 192 -3.86 -23.03 -2.91
N MET A 193 -3.91 -23.29 -4.22
CA MET A 193 -5.16 -23.52 -4.95
C MET A 193 -5.95 -24.71 -4.40
N ARG A 194 -5.27 -25.81 -4.02
CA ARG A 194 -5.92 -26.94 -3.34
C ARG A 194 -6.55 -26.54 -2.02
N LYS A 195 -5.82 -25.79 -1.17
CA LYS A 195 -6.34 -25.31 0.12
C LYS A 195 -7.51 -24.35 -0.05
N VAL A 196 -7.48 -23.49 -1.07
CA VAL A 196 -8.60 -22.60 -1.41
C VAL A 196 -9.82 -23.42 -1.84
N ALA A 197 -9.66 -24.43 -2.70
CA ALA A 197 -10.77 -25.30 -3.13
C ALA A 197 -11.42 -26.04 -1.94
N GLU A 198 -10.60 -26.54 -1.01
CA GLU A 198 -11.08 -27.17 0.23
C GLU A 198 -11.85 -26.18 1.11
N ALA A 199 -11.27 -24.99 1.35
CA ALA A 199 -11.90 -23.96 2.18
C ALA A 199 -13.20 -23.42 1.58
N THR A 200 -13.35 -23.40 0.26
CA THR A 200 -14.51 -22.85 -0.45
C THR A 200 -15.57 -23.89 -0.82
N LYS A 201 -15.36 -25.17 -0.52
CA LYS A 201 -16.28 -26.27 -0.86
C LYS A 201 -17.71 -26.09 -0.37
N HIS A 202 -17.92 -25.33 0.70
CA HIS A 202 -19.22 -25.05 1.30
C HIS A 202 -19.97 -23.89 0.61
N LEU A 203 -19.32 -23.14 -0.28
CA LEU A 203 -19.92 -22.00 -0.98
C LEU A 203 -20.61 -22.46 -2.27
N PRO A 204 -21.71 -21.80 -2.68
CA PRO A 204 -22.33 -22.04 -3.98
C PRO A 204 -21.36 -21.67 -5.12
N PRO A 205 -21.57 -22.19 -6.34
CA PRO A 205 -20.72 -21.89 -7.49
C PRO A 205 -20.61 -20.38 -7.73
N PRO A 206 -19.45 -19.88 -8.20
CA PRO A 206 -19.31 -18.48 -8.58
C PRO A 206 -20.39 -18.06 -9.58
N PRO A 207 -20.96 -16.85 -9.46
CA PRO A 207 -21.94 -16.36 -10.40
C PRO A 207 -21.35 -16.37 -11.82
N LYS A 208 -22.15 -16.81 -12.80
CA LYS A 208 -21.73 -16.79 -14.21
C LYS A 208 -21.37 -15.36 -14.59
N LYS A 209 -20.18 -15.16 -15.20
CA LYS A 209 -19.84 -13.85 -15.78
C LYS A 209 -20.93 -13.45 -16.77
N PRO A 210 -21.45 -12.21 -16.73
CA PRO A 210 -22.33 -11.73 -17.78
C PRO A 210 -21.57 -11.80 -19.10
N SER A 211 -22.20 -12.41 -20.12
CA SER A 211 -21.70 -12.41 -21.49
C SER A 211 -21.50 -10.96 -21.92
N GLN A 212 -20.26 -10.58 -22.22
CA GLN A 212 -19.95 -9.37 -23.00
C GLN A 212 -19.99 -9.72 -24.48
#